data_AF-A0A182Y0F9-F1
#
_entry.id   AF-A0A182Y0F9-F1
#
_cell.length_a   1.000
_cell.length_b   1.000
_cell.length_c   1.000
_cell.angle_alpha   90.00
_cell.angle_beta   90.00
_cell.angle_gamma   90.00
#
_symmetry.space_group_name_H-M   'P 1'
#
loop_
_entity.id
_entity.type
_entity.pdbx_description
1 polymer ?
#
loop_
_entity_poly.entity_id
_entity_poly.type
_entity_poly.pdbx_seq_one_letter_code
_entity_poly.pdbx_strand_id
1 'polypeptide(L)'
;MTESEVQSAPVPEEKPEESEANSGAVTANEAAIIRQLEYYFGDANLAKDKFMKDQIAKDDGWVPLDVLLTFKRLKSLSEDKKVIVDSIAKSDEGLIEISEDKEKLRRHPERPLPEMNEERRKELYARTVYVKGFAPQGGTTMHELVEFFESFEKVTNIVMRKYLDKPTKKYLFKGSLFVTFSDKEECAKFLEKGPLKYKGKELICMMQNDYYESKRAEHKQRTEKIEERKRKKQEANNELVAQLPTGACVFMDGFGKETTRESIKETIRGLDETLEFAYIDYQKGDKNGYVRFSKQDAGKQFLEKLTDNKLTVDDAEVTVELLVEEKETAYLTKIAEEQAKWKGSAKHKGRGNRGNNNRNHHHHGAGHKRKRDNNADKDAADGEPPSKKDAAVEKPSASETKAAE
;
A
#
# COMPACT_ATOMS: atom_id res chain seq x y z
N MET A 1 74.42 -51.18 -14.45
CA MET A 1 74.52 -52.53 -15.02
C MET A 1 73.65 -53.44 -14.16
N THR A 2 72.52 -54.00 -14.59
CA THR A 2 71.75 -54.00 -15.86
C THR A 2 70.32 -54.43 -15.45
N GLU A 3 69.28 -53.60 -15.55
CA GLU A 3 68.31 -53.51 -16.67
C GLU A 3 67.73 -54.87 -17.16
N SER A 4 66.49 -55.20 -16.70
CA SER A 4 65.49 -56.15 -17.25
C SER A 4 64.29 -56.34 -16.29
N GLU A 5 63.03 -56.71 -16.64
CA GLU A 5 62.17 -56.37 -17.80
C GLU A 5 60.67 -56.72 -17.53
N VAL A 6 59.80 -55.68 -17.49
CA VAL A 6 58.40 -55.52 -18.03
C VAL A 6 57.30 -56.63 -17.93
N GLN A 7 56.05 -56.17 -17.64
CA GLN A 7 54.69 -56.74 -17.88
C GLN A 7 53.99 -57.73 -16.90
N SER A 8 52.94 -57.18 -16.22
CA SER A 8 51.60 -57.79 -15.91
C SER A 8 51.41 -58.71 -14.67
N ALA A 9 50.20 -59.09 -14.17
CA ALA A 9 48.77 -58.90 -14.56
C ALA A 9 47.83 -58.81 -13.29
N PRO A 10 46.48 -58.57 -13.35
CA PRO A 10 45.75 -57.99 -12.20
C PRO A 10 44.49 -58.73 -11.64
N VAL A 11 43.89 -58.16 -10.55
CA VAL A 11 42.49 -58.32 -10.03
C VAL A 11 42.17 -59.64 -9.28
N PRO A 12 41.26 -59.71 -8.26
CA PRO A 12 40.26 -58.72 -7.80
C PRO A 12 40.32 -58.26 -6.32
N GLU A 13 39.76 -57.07 -6.07
CA GLU A 13 39.04 -56.75 -4.82
C GLU A 13 37.57 -57.23 -4.97
N GLU A 14 37.02 -57.87 -3.95
CA GLU A 14 35.60 -58.27 -3.92
C GLU A 14 34.94 -57.87 -2.58
N LYS A 15 33.62 -57.71 -2.61
CA LYS A 15 32.75 -57.17 -1.54
C LYS A 15 32.77 -57.99 -0.22
N PRO A 16 32.23 -57.43 0.86
CA PRO A 16 30.82 -57.68 1.23
C PRO A 16 30.06 -56.33 1.33
N GLU A 17 28.88 -56.11 0.74
CA GLU A 17 27.62 -56.86 0.72
C GLU A 17 26.93 -56.98 2.10
N GLU A 18 25.93 -56.09 2.25
CA GLU A 18 24.74 -56.08 3.11
C GLU A 18 24.76 -56.66 4.54
N SER A 19 24.48 -55.76 5.50
CA SER A 19 23.59 -56.08 6.62
C SER A 19 22.72 -54.86 6.96
N GLU A 20 21.40 -55.01 6.88
CA GLU A 20 20.42 -53.96 7.20
C GLU A 20 20.31 -53.66 8.71
N ALA A 21 19.49 -52.63 9.00
CA ALA A 21 18.82 -52.36 10.28
C ALA A 21 19.64 -51.74 11.45
N ASN A 22 19.67 -50.40 11.49
CA ASN A 22 19.16 -49.70 12.68
C ASN A 22 18.52 -48.33 12.33
N SER A 23 17.24 -48.44 12.02
CA SER A 23 16.15 -47.45 12.03
C SER A 23 16.16 -46.39 13.14
N GLY A 24 15.63 -45.19 12.84
CA GLY A 24 14.88 -44.39 13.81
C GLY A 24 15.06 -42.87 13.77
N ALA A 25 16.27 -42.37 13.49
CA ALA A 25 16.55 -40.93 13.58
C ALA A 25 16.33 -40.21 12.25
N VAL A 26 15.34 -39.32 12.19
CA VAL A 26 15.21 -38.31 11.12
C VAL A 26 16.38 -37.33 11.22
N THR A 27 17.17 -37.18 10.17
CA THR A 27 18.28 -36.21 10.18
C THR A 27 17.75 -34.78 10.13
N ALA A 28 18.55 -33.80 10.57
CA ALA A 28 18.15 -32.39 10.53
C ALA A 28 17.79 -31.90 9.09
N ASN A 29 18.41 -32.47 8.05
CA ASN A 29 18.06 -32.14 6.67
C ASN A 29 16.74 -32.79 6.23
N GLU A 30 16.51 -34.06 6.58
CA GLU A 30 15.23 -34.74 6.33
C GLU A 30 14.07 -34.02 7.04
N ALA A 31 14.26 -33.61 8.31
CA ALA A 31 13.28 -32.82 9.05
C ALA A 31 12.99 -31.46 8.39
N ALA A 32 14.01 -30.80 7.81
CA ALA A 32 13.82 -29.57 7.05
C ALA A 32 13.06 -29.79 5.73
N ILE A 33 13.30 -30.90 5.03
CA ILE A 33 12.57 -31.31 3.82
C ILE A 33 11.10 -31.60 4.14
N ILE A 34 10.85 -32.42 5.17
CA ILE A 34 9.51 -32.77 5.68
C ILE A 34 8.71 -31.50 5.98
N ARG A 35 9.21 -30.64 6.89
CA ARG A 35 8.57 -29.37 7.27
C ARG A 35 8.33 -28.44 6.07
N GLN A 36 9.22 -28.45 5.07
CA GLN A 36 9.08 -27.58 3.89
C GLN A 36 7.99 -28.09 2.92
N LEU A 37 7.80 -29.40 2.83
CA LEU A 37 6.74 -30.01 2.02
C LEU A 37 5.39 -29.95 2.73
N GLU A 38 5.34 -30.26 4.02
CA GLU A 38 4.17 -30.05 4.90
C GLU A 38 3.71 -28.60 4.85
N TYR A 39 4.64 -27.63 4.83
CA TYR A 39 4.30 -26.23 4.61
C TYR A 39 3.63 -25.97 3.24
N TYR A 40 4.12 -26.58 2.15
CA TYR A 40 3.55 -26.36 0.82
C TYR A 40 2.15 -26.94 0.66
N PHE A 41 1.93 -28.16 1.18
CA PHE A 41 0.62 -28.82 1.20
C PHE A 41 -0.25 -28.39 2.39
N GLY A 42 0.28 -27.61 3.33
CA GLY A 42 -0.41 -27.14 4.52
C GLY A 42 -1.42 -26.02 4.25
N ASP A 43 -2.42 -25.92 5.14
CA ASP A 43 -3.57 -25.02 5.01
C ASP A 43 -3.18 -23.56 4.76
N ALA A 44 -2.16 -23.08 5.46
CA ALA A 44 -1.75 -21.67 5.42
C ALA A 44 -1.15 -21.26 4.08
N ASN A 45 -0.47 -22.19 3.39
CA ASN A 45 0.07 -21.97 2.05
C ASN A 45 -0.99 -22.25 0.98
N LEU A 46 -1.57 -23.46 0.98
CA LEU A 46 -2.54 -23.88 -0.04
C LEU A 46 -3.77 -22.96 -0.11
N ALA A 47 -4.20 -22.32 0.98
CA ALA A 47 -5.29 -21.33 0.90
C ALA A 47 -4.97 -20.13 -0.01
N LYS A 48 -3.69 -19.79 -0.21
CA LYS A 48 -3.22 -18.58 -0.90
C LYS A 48 -2.43 -18.86 -2.18
N ASP A 49 -1.70 -19.96 -2.22
CA ASP A 49 -0.81 -20.32 -3.33
C ASP A 49 -1.62 -20.77 -4.55
N LYS A 50 -1.74 -19.87 -5.53
CA LYS A 50 -2.43 -20.18 -6.79
C LYS A 50 -1.72 -21.27 -7.58
N PHE A 51 -0.38 -21.29 -7.59
CA PHE A 51 0.37 -22.26 -8.38
C PHE A 51 0.17 -23.67 -7.83
N MET A 52 0.28 -23.87 -6.51
CA MET A 52 0.01 -25.19 -5.91
C MET A 52 -1.43 -25.66 -6.18
N LYS A 53 -2.44 -24.78 -6.01
CA LYS A 53 -3.84 -25.12 -6.39
C LYS A 53 -3.97 -25.52 -7.86
N ASP A 54 -3.38 -24.74 -8.76
CA ASP A 54 -3.42 -24.96 -10.20
C ASP A 54 -2.72 -26.26 -10.60
N GLN A 55 -1.76 -26.79 -9.81
CA GLN A 55 -1.15 -28.11 -10.05
C GLN A 55 -1.99 -29.25 -9.47
N ILE A 56 -2.42 -29.14 -8.21
CA ILE A 56 -3.29 -30.10 -7.51
C ILE A 56 -4.57 -30.37 -8.33
N ALA A 57 -5.13 -29.34 -8.97
CA ALA A 57 -6.35 -29.46 -9.78
C ALA A 57 -6.19 -30.20 -11.13
N LYS A 58 -4.98 -30.62 -11.53
CA LYS A 58 -4.75 -31.27 -12.84
C LYS A 58 -4.83 -32.79 -12.82
N ASP A 59 -4.46 -33.41 -11.70
CA ASP A 59 -4.15 -34.84 -11.63
C ASP A 59 -4.60 -35.41 -10.27
N ASP A 60 -5.88 -35.24 -9.93
CA ASP A 60 -6.50 -35.75 -8.67
C ASP A 60 -5.69 -35.46 -7.38
N GLY A 61 -5.16 -34.23 -7.30
CA GLY A 61 -4.34 -33.76 -6.19
C GLY A 61 -2.86 -34.11 -6.26
N TRP A 62 -2.43 -34.98 -7.17
CA TRP A 62 -1.03 -35.34 -7.38
C TRP A 62 -0.22 -34.20 -8.00
N VAL A 63 0.95 -33.94 -7.40
CA VAL A 63 1.94 -32.98 -7.88
C VAL A 63 3.24 -33.73 -8.15
N PRO A 64 3.75 -33.75 -9.41
CA PRO A 64 5.01 -34.41 -9.72
C PRO A 64 6.20 -33.80 -8.96
N LEU A 65 7.15 -34.63 -8.54
CA LEU A 65 8.36 -34.19 -7.86
C LEU A 65 9.18 -33.21 -8.72
N ASP A 66 9.18 -33.35 -10.04
CA ASP A 66 9.84 -32.39 -10.94
C ASP A 66 9.25 -30.97 -10.84
N VAL A 67 7.95 -30.86 -10.59
CA VAL A 67 7.29 -29.56 -10.33
C VAL A 67 7.72 -29.03 -8.96
N LEU A 68 7.77 -29.88 -7.93
CA LEU A 68 8.20 -29.51 -6.58
C LEU A 68 9.68 -29.10 -6.52
N LEU A 69 10.55 -29.70 -7.35
CA LEU A 69 11.96 -29.34 -7.49
C LEU A 69 12.17 -27.97 -8.15
N THR A 70 11.14 -27.35 -8.77
CA THR A 70 11.23 -25.95 -9.21
C THR A 70 11.15 -24.96 -8.04
N PHE A 71 10.70 -25.38 -6.85
CA PHE A 71 10.52 -24.51 -5.70
C PHE A 71 11.86 -24.23 -5.02
N LYS A 72 12.25 -22.95 -5.04
CA LYS A 72 13.58 -22.49 -4.60
C LYS A 72 14.00 -22.92 -3.18
N ARG A 73 13.07 -23.14 -2.26
CA ARG A 73 13.39 -23.57 -0.87
C ARG A 73 13.57 -25.09 -0.77
N LEU A 74 12.82 -25.89 -1.52
CA LEU A 74 13.02 -27.34 -1.58
C LEU A 74 14.33 -27.66 -2.33
N LYS A 75 14.55 -27.02 -3.48
CA LYS A 75 15.79 -27.16 -4.27
C LYS A 75 17.06 -26.80 -3.49
N SER A 76 16.98 -25.90 -2.50
CA SER A 76 18.11 -25.58 -1.61
C SER A 76 18.36 -26.58 -0.48
N LEU A 77 17.47 -27.56 -0.28
CA LEU A 77 17.59 -28.62 0.73
C LEU A 77 17.93 -29.99 0.10
N SER A 78 17.36 -30.30 -1.06
CA SER A 78 17.69 -31.46 -1.87
C SER A 78 17.29 -31.26 -3.33
N GLU A 79 18.07 -31.82 -4.25
CA GLU A 79 17.70 -31.99 -5.66
C GLU A 79 17.30 -33.45 -6.00
N ASP A 80 17.54 -34.39 -5.06
CA ASP A 80 17.33 -35.83 -5.26
C ASP A 80 15.90 -36.26 -4.90
N LYS A 81 15.15 -36.73 -5.92
CA LYS A 81 13.79 -37.29 -5.78
C LYS A 81 13.71 -38.37 -4.67
N LYS A 82 14.69 -39.29 -4.62
CA LYS A 82 14.74 -40.39 -3.64
C LYS A 82 14.81 -39.85 -2.20
N VAL A 83 15.76 -38.95 -1.93
CA VAL A 83 15.94 -38.33 -0.60
C VAL A 83 14.65 -37.61 -0.16
N ILE A 84 13.95 -36.94 -1.08
CA ILE A 84 12.67 -36.27 -0.78
C ILE A 84 11.59 -37.29 -0.39
N VAL A 85 11.43 -38.38 -1.15
CA VAL A 85 10.44 -39.42 -0.87
C VAL A 85 10.76 -40.16 0.43
N ASP A 86 12.02 -40.55 0.62
CA ASP A 86 12.47 -41.27 1.81
C ASP A 86 12.43 -40.38 3.07
N SER A 87 12.51 -39.05 2.92
CA SER A 87 12.22 -38.10 4.00
C SER A 87 10.73 -38.09 4.35
N ILE A 88 9.83 -37.96 3.37
CA ILE A 88 8.38 -37.92 3.61
C ILE A 88 7.85 -39.23 4.19
N ALA A 89 8.43 -40.37 3.80
CA ALA A 89 8.10 -41.67 4.38
C ALA A 89 8.41 -41.78 5.90
N LYS A 90 9.19 -40.84 6.46
CA LYS A 90 9.49 -40.70 7.89
C LYS A 90 8.67 -39.60 8.60
N SER A 91 7.70 -38.96 7.94
CA SER A 91 6.84 -37.96 8.59
C SER A 91 5.77 -38.62 9.45
N ASP A 92 5.73 -38.24 10.73
CA ASP A 92 4.68 -38.62 11.67
C ASP A 92 3.36 -37.84 11.45
N GLU A 93 3.37 -36.75 10.69
CA GLU A 93 2.17 -35.90 10.55
C GLU A 93 1.10 -36.57 9.69
N GLY A 94 1.47 -37.38 8.70
CA GLY A 94 0.52 -38.08 7.81
C GLY A 94 -0.30 -37.12 6.91
N LEU A 95 0.23 -35.93 6.61
CA LEU A 95 -0.44 -34.93 5.77
C LEU A 95 -0.28 -35.19 4.26
N ILE A 96 0.77 -35.91 3.86
CA ILE A 96 1.19 -36.10 2.47
C ILE A 96 1.24 -37.60 2.15
N GLU A 97 0.67 -37.96 1.00
CA GLU A 97 0.79 -39.29 0.40
C GLU A 97 1.83 -39.30 -0.72
N ILE A 98 2.52 -40.43 -0.85
CA ILE A 98 3.48 -40.73 -1.92
C ILE A 98 2.80 -41.66 -2.93
N SER A 99 3.00 -41.44 -4.22
CA SER A 99 2.48 -42.32 -5.28
C SER A 99 3.23 -43.65 -5.34
N GLU A 100 2.60 -44.69 -5.90
CA GLU A 100 3.19 -46.03 -6.03
C GLU A 100 4.50 -46.03 -6.85
N ASP A 101 4.57 -45.19 -7.87
CA ASP A 101 5.76 -44.95 -8.70
C ASP A 101 6.86 -44.10 -8.01
N LYS A 102 6.57 -43.55 -6.82
CA LYS A 102 7.40 -42.60 -6.06
C LYS A 102 7.78 -41.33 -6.85
N GLU A 103 7.04 -40.96 -7.90
CA GLU A 103 7.31 -39.77 -8.72
C GLU A 103 6.44 -38.55 -8.37
N LYS A 104 5.36 -38.72 -7.60
CA LYS A 104 4.39 -37.68 -7.26
C LYS A 104 4.07 -37.67 -5.76
N LEU A 105 3.68 -36.50 -5.26
CA LEU A 105 3.16 -36.32 -3.91
C LEU A 105 1.79 -35.66 -3.97
N ARG A 106 0.86 -36.06 -3.09
CA ARG A 106 -0.42 -35.34 -2.88
C ARG A 106 -0.68 -35.10 -1.40
N ARG A 107 -1.61 -34.19 -1.11
CA ARG A 107 -2.17 -34.06 0.23
C ARG A 107 -3.17 -35.18 0.48
N HIS A 108 -3.14 -35.79 1.68
CA HIS A 108 -4.03 -36.88 2.07
C HIS A 108 -5.52 -36.47 1.92
N PRO A 109 -6.36 -37.19 1.15
CA PRO A 109 -7.74 -36.79 0.86
C PRO A 109 -8.62 -36.63 2.11
N GLU A 110 -8.41 -37.46 3.14
CA GLU A 110 -9.15 -37.37 4.42
C GLU A 110 -8.82 -36.10 5.23
N ARG A 111 -7.80 -35.33 4.83
CA ARG A 111 -7.48 -34.02 5.40
C ARG A 111 -7.74 -32.92 4.38
N PRO A 112 -8.99 -32.68 3.94
CA PRO A 112 -9.30 -31.63 2.98
C PRO A 112 -8.88 -30.25 3.50
N LEU A 113 -8.72 -29.28 2.60
CA LEU A 113 -8.51 -27.89 3.00
C LEU A 113 -9.77 -27.37 3.73
N PRO A 114 -9.71 -27.03 5.03
CA PRO A 114 -10.91 -26.60 5.73
C PRO A 114 -11.32 -25.19 5.28
N GLU A 115 -12.63 -24.92 5.28
CA GLU A 115 -13.18 -23.72 4.67
C GLU A 115 -12.63 -22.42 5.28
N MET A 116 -12.28 -21.45 4.42
CA MET A 116 -11.71 -20.17 4.87
C MET A 116 -12.82 -19.16 5.25
N ASN A 117 -13.70 -19.59 6.15
CA ASN A 117 -14.82 -18.79 6.67
C ASN A 117 -14.33 -17.70 7.66
N GLU A 118 -15.24 -16.87 8.18
CA GLU A 118 -14.86 -15.80 9.11
C GLU A 118 -14.42 -16.30 10.48
N GLU A 119 -15.03 -17.37 10.99
CA GLU A 119 -14.74 -17.93 12.31
C GLU A 119 -13.32 -18.47 12.37
N ARG A 120 -12.94 -19.26 11.37
CA ARG A 120 -11.59 -19.76 11.16
C ARG A 120 -10.57 -18.64 11.01
N ARG A 121 -10.94 -17.53 10.36
CA ARG A 121 -10.07 -16.34 10.29
C ARG A 121 -9.87 -15.70 11.66
N LYS A 122 -10.94 -15.57 12.46
CA LYS A 122 -10.89 -15.07 13.85
C LYS A 122 -10.04 -15.99 14.74
N GLU A 123 -10.20 -17.31 14.60
CA GLU A 123 -9.40 -18.33 15.29
C GLU A 123 -7.91 -18.22 14.93
N LEU A 124 -7.57 -18.19 13.62
CA LEU A 124 -6.20 -17.99 13.14
C LEU A 124 -5.58 -16.69 13.69
N TYR A 125 -6.33 -15.59 13.72
CA TYR A 125 -5.83 -14.32 14.28
C TYR A 125 -5.65 -14.39 15.81
N ALA A 126 -6.50 -15.14 16.52
CA ALA A 126 -6.37 -15.34 17.97
C ALA A 126 -5.16 -16.19 18.37
N ARG A 127 -4.64 -17.03 17.46
CA ARG A 127 -3.38 -17.78 17.63
C ARG A 127 -2.21 -17.25 16.79
N THR A 128 -2.28 -15.98 16.36
CA THR A 128 -1.21 -15.33 15.60
C THR A 128 -0.69 -14.08 16.32
N VAL A 129 0.63 -14.02 16.51
CA VAL A 129 1.35 -12.89 17.11
C VAL A 129 1.95 -12.00 16.04
N TYR A 130 1.83 -10.69 16.19
CA TYR A 130 2.63 -9.70 15.46
C TYR A 130 3.94 -9.45 16.18
N VAL A 131 5.07 -9.57 15.47
CA VAL A 131 6.42 -9.33 16.02
C VAL A 131 7.16 -8.31 15.16
N LYS A 132 7.73 -7.28 15.77
CA LYS A 132 8.50 -6.20 15.11
C LYS A 132 9.83 -5.97 15.82
N GLY A 133 10.89 -5.74 15.05
CA GLY A 133 12.22 -5.37 15.59
C GLY A 133 13.39 -5.99 14.82
N PHE A 134 13.09 -6.95 13.95
CA PHE A 134 14.04 -7.57 13.01
C PHE A 134 14.66 -6.54 12.05
N ALA A 135 15.89 -6.81 11.61
CA ALA A 135 16.62 -5.88 10.76
C ALA A 135 15.96 -5.78 9.37
N PRO A 136 15.54 -4.59 8.92
CA PRO A 136 15.06 -4.42 7.55
C PRO A 136 16.23 -4.56 6.55
N GLN A 137 15.89 -4.75 5.27
CA GLN A 137 16.81 -4.74 4.11
C GLN A 137 18.16 -5.44 4.33
N GLY A 138 18.18 -6.77 4.16
CA GLY A 138 19.41 -7.57 4.11
C GLY A 138 19.96 -8.07 5.45
N GLY A 139 19.46 -7.58 6.59
CA GLY A 139 19.95 -7.99 7.92
C GLY A 139 19.26 -9.19 8.58
N THR A 140 18.11 -9.65 8.05
CA THR A 140 17.38 -10.82 8.56
C THR A 140 16.82 -11.67 7.41
N THR A 141 17.14 -12.97 7.40
CA THR A 141 16.68 -13.94 6.38
C THR A 141 15.56 -14.85 6.89
N MET A 142 14.94 -15.67 6.01
CA MET A 142 13.93 -16.63 6.47
C MET A 142 14.55 -17.77 7.29
N HIS A 143 15.79 -18.16 6.98
CA HIS A 143 16.48 -19.22 7.71
C HIS A 143 16.75 -18.81 9.16
N GLU A 144 17.34 -17.62 9.37
CA GLU A 144 17.55 -17.04 10.71
C GLU A 144 16.24 -16.86 11.51
N LEU A 145 15.11 -16.64 10.84
CA LEU A 145 13.81 -16.55 11.52
C LEU A 145 13.30 -17.94 11.93
N VAL A 146 13.44 -18.96 11.07
CA VAL A 146 13.07 -20.33 11.41
C VAL A 146 13.91 -20.82 12.59
N GLU A 147 15.22 -20.63 12.56
CA GLU A 147 16.15 -20.96 13.66
C GLU A 147 15.78 -20.22 14.95
N PHE A 148 15.51 -18.91 14.88
CA PHE A 148 15.06 -18.14 16.06
C PHE A 148 13.71 -18.61 16.60
N PHE A 149 12.78 -19.03 15.74
CA PHE A 149 11.46 -19.51 16.16
C PHE A 149 11.44 -20.99 16.53
N GLU A 150 12.45 -21.79 16.19
CA GLU A 150 12.57 -23.20 16.56
C GLU A 150 12.78 -23.39 18.08
N SER A 151 13.34 -22.40 18.78
CA SER A 151 13.36 -22.37 20.26
C SER A 151 11.98 -22.14 20.90
N PHE A 152 10.93 -21.98 20.10
CA PHE A 152 9.54 -21.84 20.54
C PHE A 152 8.71 -22.97 19.93
N GLU A 153 8.11 -23.78 20.77
CA GLU A 153 7.34 -24.93 20.33
C GLU A 153 6.09 -24.54 19.52
N LYS A 154 5.67 -25.44 18.63
CA LYS A 154 4.39 -25.37 17.89
C LYS A 154 4.19 -24.11 17.02
N VAL A 155 5.26 -23.56 16.43
CA VAL A 155 5.17 -22.54 15.37
C VAL A 155 4.80 -23.19 14.04
N THR A 156 3.62 -22.85 13.49
CA THR A 156 3.09 -23.44 12.24
C THR A 156 3.39 -22.62 10.99
N ASN A 157 3.48 -21.29 11.11
CA ASN A 157 3.65 -20.40 9.95
C ASN A 157 4.31 -19.08 10.35
N ILE A 158 5.26 -18.62 9.53
CA ILE A 158 5.98 -17.36 9.69
C ILE A 158 5.81 -16.52 8.43
N VAL A 159 5.05 -15.43 8.54
CA VAL A 159 4.74 -14.53 7.41
C VAL A 159 5.51 -13.21 7.55
N MET A 160 6.60 -13.07 6.80
CA MET A 160 7.32 -11.81 6.66
C MET A 160 6.42 -10.73 6.03
N ARG A 161 6.25 -9.58 6.69
CA ARG A 161 5.59 -8.44 6.06
C ARG A 161 6.55 -7.72 5.12
N LYS A 162 6.16 -7.59 3.85
CA LYS A 162 6.94 -6.90 2.81
C LYS A 162 6.17 -5.69 2.29
N TYR A 163 6.87 -4.73 1.70
CA TYR A 163 6.28 -3.64 0.91
C TYR A 163 6.90 -3.64 -0.49
N LEU A 164 6.11 -3.25 -1.49
CA LEU A 164 6.64 -3.01 -2.83
C LEU A 164 7.33 -1.64 -2.83
N ASP A 165 8.65 -1.65 -2.99
CA ASP A 165 9.41 -0.42 -3.19
C ASP A 165 9.16 0.10 -4.62
N LYS A 166 8.43 1.21 -4.75
CA LYS A 166 7.98 1.74 -6.04
C LYS A 166 9.14 2.05 -7.02
N PRO A 167 10.29 2.61 -6.60
CA PRO A 167 11.45 2.83 -7.47
C PRO A 167 12.11 1.53 -7.98
N THR A 168 12.40 0.57 -7.11
CA THR A 168 13.13 -0.66 -7.51
C THR A 168 12.21 -1.79 -7.99
N LYS A 169 10.89 -1.66 -7.80
CA LYS A 169 9.87 -2.71 -8.00
C LYS A 169 10.15 -4.01 -7.23
N LYS A 170 10.96 -3.96 -6.16
CA LYS A 170 11.29 -5.13 -5.32
C LYS A 170 10.45 -5.15 -4.05
N TYR A 171 10.12 -6.35 -3.57
CA TYR A 171 9.47 -6.53 -2.29
C TYR A 171 10.49 -6.51 -1.15
N LEU A 172 10.53 -5.42 -0.40
CA LEU A 172 11.46 -5.21 0.71
C LEU A 172 10.79 -5.54 2.05
N PHE A 173 11.55 -6.11 2.98
CA PHE A 173 11.06 -6.50 4.30
C PHE A 173 10.77 -5.28 5.19
N LYS A 174 9.59 -5.24 5.84
CA LYS A 174 9.15 -4.16 6.74
C LYS A 174 9.84 -4.19 8.13
N GLY A 175 10.63 -5.23 8.45
CA GLY A 175 11.20 -5.43 9.81
C GLY A 175 10.19 -6.01 10.81
N SER A 176 9.07 -6.56 10.31
CA SER A 176 8.04 -7.20 11.12
C SER A 176 7.35 -8.36 10.40
N LEU A 177 6.77 -9.26 11.19
CA LEU A 177 6.22 -10.53 10.74
C LEU A 177 5.01 -10.93 11.58
N PHE A 178 4.28 -11.92 11.09
CA PHE A 178 3.24 -12.62 11.84
C PHE A 178 3.67 -14.08 12.07
N VAL A 179 3.53 -14.57 13.30
CA VAL A 179 3.82 -15.95 13.70
C VAL A 179 2.52 -16.61 14.13
N THR A 180 2.10 -17.68 13.44
CA THR A 180 0.92 -18.46 13.82
C THR A 180 1.35 -19.70 14.59
N PHE A 181 0.84 -19.85 15.81
CA PHE A 181 1.05 -21.03 16.66
C PHE A 181 -0.04 -22.08 16.41
N SER A 182 0.21 -23.35 16.74
CA SER A 182 -0.83 -24.38 16.70
C SER A 182 -1.98 -24.05 17.66
N ASP A 183 -1.62 -23.66 18.89
CA ASP A 183 -2.56 -23.43 19.99
C ASP A 183 -2.57 -21.96 20.44
N LYS A 184 -3.74 -21.50 20.91
CA LYS A 184 -3.88 -20.17 21.53
C LYS A 184 -3.08 -20.04 22.84
N GLU A 185 -2.87 -21.15 23.55
CA GLU A 185 -2.09 -21.16 24.80
C GLU A 185 -0.61 -20.91 24.55
N GLU A 186 0.00 -21.52 23.53
CA GLU A 186 1.39 -21.23 23.17
C GLU A 186 1.58 -19.80 22.66
N CYS A 187 0.59 -19.27 21.94
CA CYS A 187 0.53 -17.86 21.56
C CYS A 187 0.55 -16.93 22.79
N ALA A 188 -0.19 -17.27 23.87
CA ALA A 188 -0.17 -16.53 25.13
C ALA A 188 1.17 -16.69 25.87
N LYS A 189 1.68 -17.91 26.05
CA LYS A 189 2.99 -18.19 26.66
C LYS A 189 4.13 -17.46 25.93
N PHE A 190 4.06 -17.33 24.60
CA PHE A 190 5.01 -16.56 23.80
C PHE A 190 5.01 -15.07 24.15
N LEU A 191 3.84 -14.49 24.41
CA LEU A 191 3.72 -13.09 24.85
C LEU A 191 4.16 -12.89 26.30
N GLU A 192 3.86 -13.84 27.19
CA GLU A 192 4.27 -13.82 28.60
C GLU A 192 5.78 -13.97 28.80
N LYS A 193 6.51 -14.60 27.87
CA LYS A 193 7.98 -14.65 27.83
C LYS A 193 8.65 -13.26 27.72
N GLY A 194 7.88 -12.19 27.54
CA GLY A 194 8.34 -10.80 27.71
C GLY A 194 9.01 -10.19 26.47
N PRO A 195 9.75 -9.08 26.63
CA PRO A 195 10.41 -8.39 25.51
C PRO A 195 11.59 -9.21 24.99
N LEU A 196 11.30 -10.14 24.09
CA LEU A 196 12.29 -10.98 23.40
C LEU A 196 13.36 -10.12 22.74
N LYS A 197 14.62 -10.56 22.81
CA LYS A 197 15.75 -9.83 22.21
C LYS A 197 16.29 -10.59 21.01
N TYR A 198 16.41 -9.90 19.87
CA TYR A 198 16.99 -10.43 18.65
C TYR A 198 18.15 -9.53 18.21
N LYS A 199 19.36 -10.10 18.08
CA LYS A 199 20.60 -9.38 17.75
C LYS A 199 20.77 -8.08 18.57
N GLY A 200 20.49 -8.15 19.88
CA GLY A 200 20.60 -7.05 20.84
C GLY A 200 19.44 -6.03 20.85
N LYS A 201 18.42 -6.17 19.99
CA LYS A 201 17.24 -5.29 19.95
C LYS A 201 16.03 -5.96 20.59
N GLU A 202 15.28 -5.21 21.36
CA GLU A 202 13.99 -5.65 21.91
C GLU A 202 12.93 -5.71 20.80
N LEU A 203 12.22 -6.83 20.77
CA LEU A 203 11.11 -7.11 19.87
C LEU A 203 9.81 -6.61 20.51
N ILE A 204 9.00 -5.92 19.72
CA ILE A 204 7.64 -5.55 20.08
C ILE A 204 6.73 -6.69 19.63
N CYS A 205 6.15 -7.40 20.60
CA CYS A 205 5.17 -8.46 20.41
C CYS A 205 3.77 -7.97 20.83
N MET A 206 2.73 -8.32 20.06
CA MET A 206 1.31 -8.07 20.40
C MET A 206 0.42 -9.07 19.63
N MET A 207 -0.82 -9.28 20.06
CA MET A 207 -1.75 -10.12 19.27
C MET A 207 -2.01 -9.50 17.89
N GLN A 208 -2.26 -10.35 16.89
CA GLN A 208 -2.57 -9.87 15.54
C GLN A 208 -3.86 -9.03 15.51
N ASN A 209 -4.85 -9.31 16.36
CA ASN A 209 -6.06 -8.50 16.49
C ASN A 209 -5.73 -7.07 16.96
N ASP A 210 -5.01 -6.91 18.08
CA ASP A 210 -4.59 -5.61 18.62
C ASP A 210 -3.79 -4.79 17.59
N TYR A 211 -2.95 -5.46 16.80
CA TYR A 211 -2.23 -4.85 15.68
C TYR A 211 -3.19 -4.28 14.61
N TYR A 212 -4.23 -5.04 14.21
CA TYR A 212 -5.21 -4.56 13.24
C TYR A 212 -6.12 -3.46 13.80
N GLU A 213 -6.55 -3.56 15.06
CA GLU A 213 -7.39 -2.55 15.71
C GLU A 213 -6.65 -1.22 15.88
N SER A 214 -5.40 -1.25 16.37
CA SER A 214 -4.56 -0.06 16.47
C SER A 214 -4.29 0.56 15.10
N LYS A 215 -4.11 -0.24 14.04
CA LYS A 215 -4.01 0.26 12.66
C LYS A 215 -5.31 0.88 12.15
N ARG A 216 -6.46 0.25 12.39
CA ARG A 216 -7.77 0.79 12.00
C ARG A 216 -8.03 2.14 12.68
N ALA A 217 -7.66 2.27 13.96
CA ALA A 217 -7.72 3.53 14.70
C ALA A 217 -6.77 4.60 14.13
N GLU A 218 -5.51 4.25 13.82
CA GLU A 218 -4.54 5.16 13.20
C GLU A 218 -5.03 5.66 11.83
N HIS A 219 -5.57 4.77 10.99
CA HIS A 219 -6.15 5.12 9.70
C HIS A 219 -7.38 6.02 9.84
N LYS A 220 -8.30 5.71 10.76
CA LYS A 220 -9.47 6.56 11.05
C LYS A 220 -9.05 7.98 11.46
N GLN A 221 -8.13 8.11 12.42
CA GLN A 221 -7.60 9.41 12.85
C GLN A 221 -6.87 10.16 11.74
N ARG A 222 -6.13 9.47 10.84
CA ARG A 222 -5.47 10.09 9.68
C ARG A 222 -6.51 10.65 8.71
N THR A 223 -7.57 9.90 8.42
CA THR A 223 -8.68 10.35 7.56
C THR A 223 -9.41 11.54 8.17
N GLU A 224 -9.80 11.48 9.44
CA GLU A 224 -10.46 12.58 10.17
C GLU A 224 -9.60 13.86 10.13
N LYS A 225 -8.29 13.76 10.38
CA LYS A 225 -7.35 14.90 10.29
C LYS A 225 -7.21 15.46 8.86
N ILE A 226 -7.39 14.64 7.82
CA ILE A 226 -7.39 15.09 6.42
C ILE A 226 -8.70 15.80 6.09
N GLU A 227 -9.84 15.27 6.54
CA GLU A 227 -11.16 15.87 6.35
C GLU A 227 -11.31 17.18 7.12
N GLU A 228 -10.86 17.25 8.37
CA GLU A 228 -10.82 18.49 9.16
C GLU A 228 -9.98 19.57 8.47
N ARG A 229 -8.81 19.21 7.91
CA ARG A 229 -7.97 20.14 7.13
C ARG A 229 -8.65 20.61 5.84
N LYS A 230 -9.38 19.73 5.15
CA LYS A 230 -10.19 20.10 3.97
C LYS A 230 -11.31 21.07 4.38
N ARG A 231 -12.05 20.76 5.45
CA ARG A 231 -13.15 21.60 5.94
C ARG A 231 -12.66 22.98 6.35
N LYS A 232 -11.59 23.08 7.15
CA LYS A 232 -10.96 24.37 7.52
C LYS A 232 -10.45 25.16 6.31
N LYS A 233 -9.93 24.50 5.27
CA LYS A 233 -9.56 25.17 4.01
C LYS A 233 -10.79 25.71 3.27
N GLN A 234 -11.89 24.95 3.24
CA GLN A 234 -13.14 25.36 2.60
C GLN A 234 -13.83 26.49 3.37
N GLU A 235 -13.92 26.39 4.70
CA GLU A 235 -14.40 27.46 5.59
C GLU A 235 -13.64 28.77 5.35
N ALA A 236 -12.30 28.73 5.35
CA ALA A 236 -11.47 29.91 5.09
C ALA A 236 -11.57 30.45 3.66
N ASN A 237 -11.79 29.59 2.65
CA ASN A 237 -12.09 30.03 1.29
C ASN A 237 -13.45 30.73 1.21
N ASN A 238 -14.48 30.17 1.86
CA ASN A 238 -15.83 30.74 1.87
C ASN A 238 -15.84 32.10 2.59
N GLU A 239 -15.09 32.23 3.69
CA GLU A 239 -14.88 33.51 4.39
C GLU A 239 -14.18 34.54 3.48
N LEU A 240 -13.14 34.13 2.75
CA LEU A 240 -12.49 35.00 1.75
C LEU A 240 -13.44 35.42 0.62
N VAL A 241 -14.30 34.53 0.14
CA VAL A 241 -15.31 34.86 -0.89
C VAL A 241 -16.36 35.82 -0.34
N ALA A 242 -16.83 35.62 0.89
CA ALA A 242 -17.81 36.49 1.54
C ALA A 242 -17.27 37.91 1.86
N GLN A 243 -15.96 38.08 1.94
CA GLN A 243 -15.30 39.39 2.09
C GLN A 243 -15.11 40.13 0.75
N LEU A 244 -15.41 39.52 -0.40
CA LEU A 244 -15.26 40.16 -1.71
C LEU A 244 -16.56 40.88 -2.11
N PRO A 245 -16.46 42.11 -2.67
CA PRO A 245 -17.63 42.86 -3.10
C PRO A 245 -18.36 42.12 -4.24
N THR A 246 -19.66 41.94 -4.09
CA THR A 246 -20.56 41.37 -5.12
C THR A 246 -20.99 42.44 -6.13
N GLY A 247 -21.36 42.00 -7.34
CA GLY A 247 -21.68 42.91 -8.45
C GLY A 247 -20.48 43.78 -8.89
N ALA A 248 -19.26 43.37 -8.55
CA ALA A 248 -18.03 44.14 -8.74
C ALA A 248 -17.09 43.51 -9.78
N CYS A 249 -17.46 42.38 -10.38
CA CYS A 249 -16.69 41.71 -11.42
C CYS A 249 -17.39 41.81 -12.79
N VAL A 250 -16.65 42.23 -13.82
CA VAL A 250 -17.10 42.19 -15.22
C VAL A 250 -16.16 41.32 -16.05
N PHE A 251 -16.74 40.58 -16.98
CA PHE A 251 -16.04 39.87 -18.05
C PHE A 251 -15.99 40.76 -19.29
N MET A 252 -14.87 40.72 -20.01
CA MET A 252 -14.66 41.51 -21.22
C MET A 252 -14.09 40.61 -22.32
N ASP A 253 -14.70 40.61 -23.51
CA ASP A 253 -14.30 39.79 -24.67
C ASP A 253 -14.24 40.64 -25.95
N GLY A 254 -13.24 40.37 -26.80
CA GLY A 254 -12.94 41.15 -28.00
C GLY A 254 -11.65 41.98 -27.92
N PHE A 255 -10.78 41.76 -26.94
CA PHE A 255 -9.51 42.46 -26.83
C PHE A 255 -8.58 42.23 -28.03
N GLY A 256 -7.86 43.29 -28.42
CA GLY A 256 -6.84 43.25 -29.45
C GLY A 256 -5.57 42.50 -28.99
N LYS A 257 -4.77 42.03 -29.95
CA LYS A 257 -3.51 41.31 -29.65
C LYS A 257 -2.47 42.18 -28.93
N GLU A 258 -2.49 43.49 -29.21
CA GLU A 258 -1.59 44.46 -28.61
C GLU A 258 -2.14 45.10 -27.33
N THR A 259 -3.41 44.86 -26.99
CA THR A 259 -4.08 45.46 -25.82
C THR A 259 -3.32 45.17 -24.54
N THR A 260 -3.26 46.17 -23.66
CA THR A 260 -2.53 46.07 -22.39
C THR A 260 -3.45 46.27 -21.19
N ARG A 261 -3.02 45.80 -20.01
CA ARG A 261 -3.71 46.07 -18.74
C ARG A 261 -3.82 47.57 -18.43
N GLU A 262 -2.88 48.36 -18.96
CA GLU A 262 -2.84 49.81 -18.78
C GLU A 262 -3.88 50.47 -19.69
N SER A 263 -3.96 50.10 -20.97
CA SER A 263 -5.02 50.52 -21.91
C SER A 263 -6.43 50.25 -21.36
N ILE A 264 -6.69 49.04 -20.84
CA ILE A 264 -7.98 48.66 -20.24
C ILE A 264 -8.30 49.53 -19.02
N LYS A 265 -7.29 49.86 -18.21
CA LYS A 265 -7.46 50.67 -17.00
C LYS A 265 -7.68 52.14 -17.31
N GLU A 266 -7.01 52.68 -18.33
CA GLU A 266 -7.15 54.07 -18.75
C GLU A 266 -8.49 54.32 -19.45
N THR A 267 -8.92 53.42 -20.34
CA THR A 267 -10.25 53.51 -20.98
C THR A 267 -11.40 53.48 -19.97
N ILE A 268 -11.36 52.56 -19.00
CA ILE A 268 -12.40 52.49 -17.94
C ILE A 268 -12.36 53.73 -17.03
N ARG A 269 -11.16 54.28 -16.71
CA ARG A 269 -11.04 55.54 -15.95
C ARG A 269 -11.55 56.76 -16.70
N GLY A 270 -11.35 56.80 -18.02
CA GLY A 270 -11.85 57.88 -18.87
C GLY A 270 -13.38 57.97 -18.92
N LEU A 271 -14.09 56.87 -18.63
CA LEU A 271 -15.54 56.85 -18.45
C LEU A 271 -15.96 57.20 -17.02
N ASP A 272 -15.22 56.74 -16.01
CA ASP A 272 -15.52 57.02 -14.61
C ASP A 272 -14.27 56.92 -13.72
N GLU A 273 -13.75 58.07 -13.31
CA GLU A 273 -12.61 58.16 -12.38
C GLU A 273 -12.93 57.64 -10.97
N THR A 274 -14.21 57.48 -10.61
CA THR A 274 -14.64 57.01 -9.28
C THR A 274 -14.56 55.48 -9.12
N LEU A 275 -14.35 54.75 -10.23
CA LEU A 275 -14.14 53.31 -10.27
C LEU A 275 -12.73 52.92 -9.81
N GLU A 276 -12.65 52.37 -8.61
CA GLU A 276 -11.41 51.80 -8.07
C GLU A 276 -11.26 50.33 -8.48
N PHE A 277 -10.09 49.96 -8.99
CA PHE A 277 -9.78 48.59 -9.43
C PHE A 277 -9.14 47.80 -8.30
N ALA A 278 -9.69 46.62 -8.01
CA ALA A 278 -9.13 45.66 -7.08
C ALA A 278 -8.22 44.63 -7.77
N TYR A 279 -8.50 44.24 -9.01
CA TYR A 279 -7.63 43.40 -9.84
C TYR A 279 -8.06 43.43 -11.32
N ILE A 280 -7.11 43.24 -12.25
CA ILE A 280 -7.38 43.04 -13.68
C ILE A 280 -6.70 41.73 -14.09
N ASP A 281 -7.50 40.70 -14.38
CA ASP A 281 -7.05 39.39 -14.85
C ASP A 281 -7.11 39.32 -16.37
N TYR A 282 -6.00 39.70 -17.00
CA TYR A 282 -5.82 39.73 -18.46
C TYR A 282 -4.34 39.47 -18.77
N GLN A 283 -3.99 38.67 -19.79
CA GLN A 283 -2.60 38.60 -20.29
C GLN A 283 -2.54 39.16 -21.71
N LYS A 284 -1.45 39.86 -22.04
CA LYS A 284 -1.29 40.47 -23.37
C LYS A 284 -1.36 39.39 -24.45
N GLY A 285 -2.29 39.56 -25.39
CA GLY A 285 -2.56 38.59 -26.47
C GLY A 285 -3.75 37.67 -26.20
N ASP A 286 -4.31 37.66 -24.99
CA ASP A 286 -5.62 37.05 -24.74
C ASP A 286 -6.72 37.87 -25.44
N LYS A 287 -7.78 37.18 -25.88
CA LYS A 287 -8.97 37.82 -26.46
C LYS A 287 -9.97 38.33 -25.42
N ASN A 288 -9.87 37.82 -24.20
CA ASN A 288 -10.79 38.12 -23.12
C ASN A 288 -10.06 38.25 -21.78
N GLY A 289 -10.77 38.78 -20.78
CA GLY A 289 -10.24 39.00 -19.45
C GLY A 289 -11.33 39.40 -18.47
N TYR A 290 -10.94 39.58 -17.21
CA TYR A 290 -11.83 39.94 -16.12
C TYR A 290 -11.34 41.20 -15.41
N VAL A 291 -12.24 42.15 -15.18
CA VAL A 291 -11.96 43.35 -14.38
C VAL A 291 -12.77 43.26 -13.09
N ARG A 292 -12.10 43.44 -11.95
CA ARG A 292 -12.72 43.48 -10.62
C ARG A 292 -12.48 44.83 -9.97
N PHE A 293 -13.58 45.46 -9.56
CA PHE A 293 -13.59 46.72 -8.82
C PHE A 293 -13.51 46.50 -7.30
N SER A 294 -13.13 47.55 -6.56
CA SER A 294 -12.96 47.52 -5.10
C SER A 294 -14.26 47.76 -4.33
N LYS A 295 -15.25 48.39 -4.96
CA LYS A 295 -16.54 48.76 -4.35
C LYS A 295 -17.63 47.76 -4.78
N GLN A 296 -18.56 47.47 -3.89
CA GLN A 296 -19.76 46.67 -4.20
C GLN A 296 -20.57 47.34 -5.30
N ASP A 297 -21.17 46.55 -6.19
CA ASP A 297 -22.02 46.99 -7.31
C ASP A 297 -21.33 47.92 -8.35
N ALA A 298 -20.03 48.19 -8.22
CA ALA A 298 -19.29 49.04 -9.15
C ALA A 298 -19.19 48.44 -10.57
N GLY A 299 -19.31 47.11 -10.71
CA GLY A 299 -19.42 46.46 -12.02
C GLY A 299 -20.77 46.73 -12.69
N LYS A 300 -21.86 46.85 -11.92
CA LYS A 300 -23.17 47.29 -12.42
C LYS A 300 -23.13 48.75 -12.84
N GLN A 301 -22.58 49.62 -11.99
CA GLN A 301 -22.41 51.05 -12.29
C GLN A 301 -21.55 51.29 -13.53
N PHE A 302 -20.53 50.46 -13.75
CA PHE A 302 -19.74 50.48 -14.98
C PHE A 302 -20.57 50.05 -16.20
N LEU A 303 -21.34 48.97 -16.10
CA LEU A 303 -22.20 48.50 -17.20
C LEU A 303 -23.30 49.52 -17.57
N GLU A 304 -23.94 50.16 -16.58
CA GLU A 304 -24.94 51.22 -16.78
C GLU A 304 -24.41 52.45 -17.54
N LYS A 305 -23.08 52.66 -17.55
CA LYS A 305 -22.41 53.75 -18.27
C LYS A 305 -22.00 53.38 -19.70
N LEU A 306 -22.19 52.12 -20.11
CA LEU A 306 -21.88 51.66 -21.47
C LEU A 306 -23.15 51.65 -22.33
N THR A 307 -23.05 52.23 -23.53
CA THR A 307 -24.05 52.02 -24.59
C THR A 307 -23.86 50.64 -25.20
N ASP A 308 -24.95 49.88 -25.33
CA ASP A 308 -24.99 48.52 -25.92
C ASP A 308 -23.99 47.49 -25.31
N ASN A 309 -23.59 47.68 -24.05
CA ASN A 309 -22.60 46.82 -23.34
C ASN A 309 -21.26 46.71 -24.09
N LYS A 310 -20.86 47.75 -24.82
CA LYS A 310 -19.66 47.79 -25.66
C LYS A 310 -18.73 48.93 -25.26
N LEU A 311 -17.43 48.66 -25.34
CA LEU A 311 -16.34 49.59 -25.05
C LEU A 311 -15.28 49.50 -26.15
N THR A 312 -14.83 50.63 -26.68
CA THR A 312 -13.67 50.64 -27.59
C THR A 312 -12.37 50.74 -26.79
N VAL A 313 -11.47 49.77 -26.95
CA VAL A 313 -10.14 49.73 -26.33
C VAL A 313 -9.08 49.48 -27.40
N ASP A 314 -8.12 50.39 -27.55
CA ASP A 314 -7.06 50.31 -28.57
C ASP A 314 -7.60 50.02 -29.99
N ASP A 315 -8.64 50.78 -30.40
CA ASP A 315 -9.39 50.62 -31.66
C ASP A 315 -10.14 49.28 -31.85
N ALA A 316 -10.14 48.39 -30.85
CA ALA A 316 -10.93 47.16 -30.83
C ALA A 316 -12.26 47.34 -30.07
N GLU A 317 -13.34 46.78 -30.63
CA GLU A 317 -14.67 46.76 -30.00
C GLU A 317 -14.78 45.59 -29.01
N VAL A 318 -14.82 45.91 -27.72
CA VAL A 318 -14.85 44.95 -26.60
C VAL A 318 -16.27 44.89 -26.02
N THR A 319 -16.83 43.69 -25.94
CA THR A 319 -18.10 43.43 -25.27
C THR A 319 -17.88 43.23 -23.76
N VAL A 320 -18.80 43.75 -22.94
CA VAL A 320 -18.73 43.71 -21.48
C VAL A 320 -19.95 42.97 -20.92
N GLU A 321 -19.71 41.88 -20.17
CA GLU A 321 -20.77 41.13 -19.46
C GLU A 321 -20.55 41.26 -17.95
N LEU A 322 -21.55 41.70 -17.20
CA LEU A 322 -21.52 41.61 -15.74
C LEU A 322 -21.53 40.14 -15.31
N LEU A 323 -20.61 39.75 -14.42
CA LEU A 323 -20.67 38.42 -13.82
C LEU A 323 -21.80 38.40 -12.78
N VAL A 324 -22.78 37.51 -12.99
CA VAL A 324 -23.95 37.35 -12.12
C VAL A 324 -23.87 36.02 -11.36
N GLU A 325 -24.23 36.05 -10.08
CA GLU A 325 -24.54 34.91 -9.19
C GLU A 325 -23.58 33.71 -9.31
N GLU A 326 -23.95 32.65 -10.04
CA GLU A 326 -23.14 31.43 -10.15
C GLU A 326 -21.80 31.67 -10.87
N LYS A 327 -21.76 32.52 -11.91
CA LYS A 327 -20.52 32.86 -12.62
C LYS A 327 -19.61 33.71 -11.73
N GLU A 328 -20.18 34.67 -10.99
CA GLU A 328 -19.42 35.53 -10.08
C GLU A 328 -18.83 34.71 -8.92
N THR A 329 -19.64 33.89 -8.25
CA THR A 329 -19.19 33.04 -7.13
C THR A 329 -18.14 32.00 -7.56
N ALA A 330 -18.26 31.40 -8.75
CA ALA A 330 -17.24 30.50 -9.29
C ALA A 330 -15.90 31.22 -9.54
N TYR A 331 -15.93 32.42 -10.14
CA TYR A 331 -14.73 33.23 -10.36
C TYR A 331 -14.09 33.69 -9.04
N LEU A 332 -14.89 34.22 -8.10
CA LEU A 332 -14.41 34.62 -6.78
C LEU A 332 -13.81 33.44 -6.00
N THR A 333 -14.38 32.24 -6.12
CA THR A 333 -13.83 31.01 -5.51
C THR A 333 -12.46 30.64 -6.08
N LYS A 334 -12.27 30.73 -7.41
CA LYS A 334 -10.96 30.53 -8.06
C LYS A 334 -9.92 31.54 -7.52
N ILE A 335 -10.28 32.81 -7.39
CA ILE A 335 -9.39 33.85 -6.85
C ILE A 335 -9.08 33.62 -5.37
N ALA A 336 -10.06 33.25 -4.54
CA ALA A 336 -9.83 32.90 -3.14
C ALA A 336 -8.87 31.71 -2.99
N GLU A 337 -9.01 30.68 -3.84
CA GLU A 337 -8.06 29.57 -3.91
C GLU A 337 -6.64 30.02 -4.27
N GLU A 338 -6.47 30.90 -5.26
CA GLU A 338 -5.16 31.40 -5.68
C GLU A 338 -4.50 32.27 -4.62
N GLN A 339 -5.27 33.17 -3.99
CA GLN A 339 -4.81 33.95 -2.84
C GLN A 339 -4.41 33.06 -1.66
N ALA A 340 -5.16 32.00 -1.37
CA ALA A 340 -4.81 31.02 -0.34
C ALA A 340 -3.52 30.25 -0.68
N LYS A 341 -3.33 29.84 -1.95
CA LYS A 341 -2.09 29.22 -2.45
C LYS A 341 -0.89 30.18 -2.29
N TRP A 342 -1.05 31.45 -2.63
CA TRP A 342 0.00 32.47 -2.48
C TRP A 342 0.35 32.74 -1.01
N LYS A 343 -0.65 33.04 -0.14
CA LYS A 343 -0.44 33.23 1.31
C LYS A 343 0.20 31.99 1.96
N GLY A 344 -0.19 30.78 1.55
CA GLY A 344 0.40 29.52 2.00
C GLY A 344 1.88 29.35 1.59
N SER A 345 2.22 29.69 0.35
CA SER A 345 3.60 29.61 -0.16
C SER A 345 4.53 30.68 0.45
N ALA A 346 4.02 31.89 0.71
CA ALA A 346 4.75 32.97 1.37
C ALA A 346 5.22 32.56 2.78
N LYS A 347 4.35 31.91 3.58
CA LYS A 347 4.71 31.35 4.90
C LYS A 347 5.83 30.31 4.84
N HIS A 348 6.02 29.61 3.71
CA HIS A 348 7.07 28.62 3.54
C HIS A 348 8.41 29.21 3.06
N LYS A 349 8.41 30.37 2.36
CA LYS A 349 9.65 31.09 2.03
C LYS A 349 10.35 31.71 3.26
N GLY A 350 9.59 32.05 4.31
CA GLY A 350 10.12 32.62 5.56
C GLY A 350 10.77 31.63 6.53
N ARG A 351 10.70 30.32 6.29
CA ARG A 351 11.32 29.27 7.14
C ARG A 351 12.56 28.60 6.51
N GLY A 352 13.20 29.30 5.58
CA GLY A 352 14.53 28.96 5.11
C GLY A 352 15.64 29.36 6.10
N ASN A 353 16.24 28.37 6.77
CA ASN A 353 17.65 28.38 7.13
C ASN A 353 18.15 29.38 8.21
N ARG A 354 17.56 29.37 9.42
CA ARG A 354 18.25 29.77 10.67
C ARG A 354 17.91 28.83 11.83
N GLY A 355 18.92 28.18 12.39
CA GLY A 355 18.86 27.58 13.73
C GLY A 355 18.38 26.13 13.86
N ASN A 356 19.17 25.16 13.39
CA ASN A 356 19.51 24.02 14.26
C ASN A 356 20.89 23.45 13.91
N ASN A 357 21.93 24.26 14.16
CA ASN A 357 23.30 23.78 14.12
C ASN A 357 23.67 23.27 15.53
N ASN A 358 23.25 22.06 15.86
CA ASN A 358 23.91 21.31 16.93
C ASN A 358 24.36 19.94 16.42
N ARG A 359 25.56 19.56 16.86
CA ARG A 359 26.38 18.53 16.23
C ARG A 359 25.98 17.16 16.76
N ASN A 360 25.72 16.22 15.86
CA ASN A 360 26.44 14.95 15.96
C ASN A 360 26.68 14.36 14.55
N HIS A 361 27.95 14.15 14.22
CA HIS A 361 28.33 13.39 13.03
C HIS A 361 27.94 11.91 13.22
N HIS A 362 27.53 11.24 12.15
CA HIS A 362 28.34 10.19 11.50
C HIS A 362 27.83 9.96 10.06
N HIS A 363 28.76 9.78 9.12
CA HIS A 363 28.49 9.39 7.72
C HIS A 363 27.96 7.94 7.63
N HIS A 364 27.39 7.38 6.55
CA HIS A 364 27.15 7.77 5.14
C HIS A 364 25.67 7.36 4.80
N GLY A 365 25.01 7.69 3.69
CA GLY A 365 25.30 8.42 2.44
C GLY A 365 24.10 8.27 1.47
N ALA A 366 24.06 9.05 0.39
CA ALA A 366 23.07 9.02 -0.71
C ALA A 366 21.60 9.51 -0.47
N GLY A 367 21.32 10.74 -0.93
CA GLY A 367 20.34 10.85 -2.03
C GLY A 367 18.89 11.31 -1.77
N HIS A 368 18.55 12.03 -0.70
CA HIS A 368 17.19 12.57 -0.55
C HIS A 368 16.87 13.77 -1.48
N LYS A 369 16.43 13.48 -2.71
CA LYS A 369 15.63 14.43 -3.52
C LYS A 369 14.30 14.70 -2.79
N ARG A 370 13.94 15.99 -2.73
CA ARG A 370 12.75 16.50 -2.04
C ARG A 370 11.47 15.81 -2.56
N LYS A 371 10.69 15.19 -1.67
CA LYS A 371 9.34 14.70 -1.99
C LYS A 371 8.45 15.92 -2.26
N ARG A 372 8.02 16.06 -3.51
CA ARG A 372 6.84 16.86 -3.89
C ARG A 372 5.62 16.04 -3.51
N ASP A 373 4.63 16.63 -2.86
CA ASP A 373 3.39 15.95 -2.47
C ASP A 373 2.52 15.64 -3.69
N ASN A 374 2.92 14.60 -4.43
CA ASN A 374 2.09 14.01 -5.47
C ASN A 374 1.08 13.06 -4.81
N ASN A 375 -0.11 13.62 -4.61
CA ASN A 375 -1.31 12.94 -4.16
C ASN A 375 -1.62 11.72 -5.05
N ALA A 376 -1.34 10.52 -4.53
CA ALA A 376 -1.64 9.23 -5.16
C ALA A 376 -1.70 8.14 -4.08
N ASP A 377 -2.59 8.31 -3.09
CA ASP A 377 -2.94 7.29 -2.09
C ASP A 377 -3.72 6.14 -2.78
N LYS A 378 -3.00 5.35 -3.57
CA LYS A 378 -3.20 3.90 -3.63
C LYS A 378 -2.19 3.28 -2.67
N ASP A 379 -2.50 3.38 -1.38
CA ASP A 379 -1.88 2.53 -0.37
C ASP A 379 -2.27 1.08 -0.69
N ALA A 380 -1.27 0.21 -0.86
CA ALA A 380 -1.52 -1.20 -1.10
C ALA A 380 -2.12 -1.81 0.17
N ALA A 381 -3.28 -2.47 0.04
CA ALA A 381 -4.03 -3.03 1.16
C ALA A 381 -3.12 -3.84 2.10
N ASP A 382 -3.00 -3.38 3.35
CA ASP A 382 -2.26 -4.07 4.41
C ASP A 382 -3.13 -5.23 4.95
N GLY A 383 -3.36 -6.24 4.11
CA GLY A 383 -3.90 -7.56 4.48
C GLY A 383 -5.38 -7.68 4.82
N GLU A 384 -6.09 -6.57 5.07
CA GLU A 384 -7.51 -6.59 5.44
C GLU A 384 -8.42 -6.61 4.18
N PRO A 385 -9.26 -7.64 3.96
CA PRO A 385 -10.23 -7.65 2.87
C PRO A 385 -11.37 -6.66 3.17
N PRO A 386 -12.04 -6.10 2.15
CA PRO A 386 -13.13 -5.16 2.37
C PRO A 386 -14.27 -5.82 3.14
N SER A 387 -14.60 -5.28 4.32
CA SER A 387 -15.87 -5.57 4.98
C SER A 387 -16.99 -5.16 4.03
N LYS A 388 -17.79 -6.12 3.56
CA LYS A 388 -19.05 -5.78 2.90
C LYS A 388 -19.85 -4.93 3.88
N LYS A 389 -20.27 -3.74 3.46
CA LYS A 389 -21.38 -3.06 4.12
C LYS A 389 -22.63 -3.82 3.72
N ASP A 390 -23.23 -4.54 4.66
CA ASP A 390 -24.55 -5.10 4.42
C ASP A 390 -25.52 -3.94 4.17
N ALA A 391 -26.18 -4.01 3.02
CA ALA A 391 -27.13 -3.01 2.57
C ALA A 391 -28.55 -3.44 2.92
N ALA A 392 -29.42 -2.46 3.16
CA ALA A 392 -30.87 -2.59 3.25
C ALA A 392 -31.39 -3.54 4.34
N VAL A 393 -31.64 -2.98 5.52
CA VAL A 393 -32.79 -3.43 6.33
C VAL A 393 -34.05 -3.00 5.58
N GLU A 394 -34.73 -3.96 4.94
CA GLU A 394 -36.06 -3.73 4.38
C GLU A 394 -37.05 -3.44 5.52
N LYS A 395 -37.90 -2.43 5.31
CA LYS A 395 -39.06 -2.20 6.19
C LYS A 395 -40.18 -3.19 5.80
N PRO A 396 -40.86 -3.84 6.75
CA PRO A 396 -42.03 -4.63 6.42
C PRO A 396 -43.15 -3.72 5.89
N SER A 397 -43.63 -4.03 4.69
CA SER A 397 -44.83 -3.45 4.09
C SER A 397 -46.07 -4.00 4.82
N ALA A 398 -46.92 -3.12 5.34
CA ALA A 398 -48.25 -3.50 5.80
C ALA A 398 -49.22 -3.47 4.62
N SER A 399 -49.67 -4.65 4.18
CA SER A 399 -50.74 -4.78 3.18
C SER A 399 -52.08 -4.98 3.88
N GLU A 400 -52.90 -3.94 3.95
CA GLU A 400 -54.32 -4.07 4.32
C GLU A 400 -55.09 -4.78 3.20
N THR A 401 -55.52 -6.02 3.45
CA THR A 401 -56.53 -6.68 2.61
C THR A 401 -57.90 -6.08 2.88
N LYS A 402 -58.38 -5.26 1.95
CA LYS A 402 -59.77 -4.79 1.92
C LYS A 402 -60.55 -5.63 0.91
N ALA A 403 -61.46 -6.47 1.41
CA ALA A 403 -62.31 -7.30 0.55
C ALA A 403 -63.44 -6.47 -0.08
N ALA A 404 -63.71 -6.72 -1.36
CA ALA A 404 -64.92 -6.34 -2.06
C ALA A 404 -65.13 -7.32 -3.24
N GLU A 405 -66.35 -7.88 -3.31
CA GLU A 405 -66.85 -8.93 -4.23
C GLU A 405 -66.16 -10.31 -4.18
#